data_AF-A0A0F9V939-F1
#
_entry.id   AF-A0A0F9V939-F1
#
_cell.length_a   1.000
_cell.length_b   1.000
_cell.length_c   1.000
_cell.angle_alpha   90.00
_cell.angle_beta   90.00
_cell.angle_gamma   90.00
#
_symmetry.space_group_name_H-M   'P 1'
#
loop_
_entity.id
_entity.type
_entity.pdbx_description
1 polymer ?
#
loop_
_entity_poly.entity_id
_entity_poly.type
_entity_poly.pdbx_seq_one_letter_code
_entity_poly.pdbx_strand_id
1 'polypeptide(L)'
;MSIEKIAEVAHEANRAYCYTLDDNSQVGWNIAPGWQRTSAINGVKFHIDNPDANCSASHENWLKEKYAEGWKYGKTKDIEKKEHPCCVPYDELPIEQRVKDALFVGVVRAMKKLL
;
A
#
# COMPACT_ATOMS: atom_id res chain seq x y z
N MET A 1 14.10 14.24 5.28
CA MET A 1 13.08 13.32 5.86
C MET A 1 13.51 11.89 5.51
N SER A 2 13.22 10.85 6.29
CA SER A 2 13.60 9.48 5.88
C SER A 2 12.51 8.82 5.02
N ILE A 3 12.89 7.86 4.17
CA ILE A 3 11.95 7.01 3.41
C ILE A 3 10.96 6.32 4.36
N GLU A 4 11.45 5.84 5.51
CA GLU A 4 10.63 5.21 6.54
C GLU A 4 9.56 6.18 7.08
N LYS A 5 9.90 7.45 7.30
CA LYS A 5 8.94 8.43 7.80
C LYS A 5 7.87 8.77 6.76
N ILE A 6 8.21 8.79 5.47
CA ILE A 6 7.22 8.94 4.39
C ILE A 6 6.29 7.72 4.36
N ALA A 7 6.84 6.51 4.50
CA ALA A 7 6.06 5.27 4.52
C ALA A 7 5.09 5.23 5.72
N GLU A 8 5.54 5.68 6.89
CA GLU A 8 4.70 5.83 8.08
C GLU A 8 3.51 6.76 7.80
N VAL A 9 3.76 7.96 7.25
CA VAL A 9 2.68 8.92 6.97
C VAL A 9 1.72 8.39 5.91
N ALA A 10 2.22 7.73 4.86
CA ALA A 10 1.37 7.14 3.83
C ALA A 10 0.53 5.97 4.37
N HIS A 11 1.09 5.14 5.26
CA HIS A 11 0.36 4.08 5.96
C HIS A 11 -0.73 4.65 6.86
N GLU A 12 -0.43 5.67 7.66
CA GLU A 12 -1.41 6.30 8.56
C GLU A 12 -2.52 7.03 7.79
N ALA A 13 -2.20 7.65 6.64
CA ALA A 13 -3.22 8.24 5.76
C ALA A 13 -4.17 7.17 5.20
N ASN A 14 -3.64 6.04 4.71
CA ASN A 14 -4.46 4.93 4.25
C ASN A 14 -5.27 4.32 5.39
N ARG A 15 -4.69 4.17 6.59
CA ARG A 15 -5.40 3.68 7.77
C ARG A 15 -6.56 4.60 8.14
N ALA A 16 -6.33 5.91 8.19
CA ALA A 16 -7.36 6.92 8.45
C ALA A 16 -8.49 6.84 7.42
N TYR A 17 -8.16 6.66 6.15
CA TYR A 17 -9.16 6.43 5.10
C TYR A 17 -9.95 5.13 5.31
N CYS A 18 -9.30 4.01 5.64
CA CYS A 18 -9.99 2.75 5.94
C CYS A 18 -11.02 2.89 7.08
N TYR A 19 -10.72 3.68 8.13
CA TYR A 19 -11.70 3.96 9.19
C TYR A 19 -12.97 4.64 8.68
N THR A 20 -12.89 5.47 7.63
CA THR A 20 -14.08 6.11 7.04
C THR A 20 -14.99 5.12 6.31
N LEU A 21 -14.49 3.92 6.03
CA LEU A 21 -15.19 2.81 5.38
C LEU A 21 -15.59 1.72 6.38
N ASP A 22 -15.53 2.00 7.68
CA ASP A 22 -15.70 1.04 8.77
C ASP A 22 -14.71 -0.15 8.74
N ASP A 23 -13.61 -0.03 7.97
CA ASP A 23 -12.53 -1.01 7.91
C ASP A 23 -11.46 -0.72 8.97
N ASN A 24 -11.57 -1.43 10.09
CA ASN A 24 -10.65 -1.34 11.22
C ASN A 24 -9.51 -2.39 11.16
N SER A 25 -9.33 -3.08 10.03
CA SER A 25 -8.39 -4.19 9.90
C SER A 25 -6.92 -3.77 9.87
N GLN A 26 -6.63 -2.50 9.55
CA GLN A 26 -5.27 -1.97 9.49
C GLN A 26 -4.85 -1.37 10.84
N VAL A 27 -3.82 -1.96 11.45
CA VAL A 27 -3.24 -1.46 12.71
C VAL A 27 -2.33 -0.25 12.48
N GLY A 28 -2.10 0.54 13.54
CA GLY A 28 -1.20 1.70 13.48
C GLY A 28 0.27 1.30 13.26
N TRP A 29 1.05 2.19 12.62
CA TRP A 29 2.43 1.94 12.18
C TRP A 29 3.32 1.33 13.27
N ASN A 30 3.26 1.87 14.49
CA ASN A 30 4.12 1.47 15.61
C ASN A 30 3.93 0.01 16.05
N ILE A 31 2.76 -0.59 15.76
CA ILE A 31 2.45 -1.99 16.07
C ILE A 31 2.27 -2.83 14.80
N ALA A 32 2.45 -2.22 13.62
CA ALA A 32 2.33 -2.94 12.35
C ALA A 32 3.46 -3.98 12.22
N PRO A 33 3.14 -5.21 11.77
CA PRO A 33 4.14 -6.25 11.60
C PRO A 33 5.20 -5.80 10.58
N GLY A 34 6.42 -6.31 10.73
CA GLY A 34 7.58 -5.89 9.92
C GLY A 34 7.31 -5.96 8.41
N TRP A 35 6.67 -7.02 7.94
CA TRP A 35 6.33 -7.19 6.51
C TRP A 35 5.41 -6.09 5.98
N GLN A 36 4.50 -5.56 6.81
CA GLN A 36 3.58 -4.50 6.40
C GLN A 36 4.32 -3.15 6.29
N ARG A 37 5.21 -2.87 7.25
CA ARG A 37 6.09 -1.69 7.20
C ARG A 37 7.04 -1.76 5.99
N THR A 38 7.65 -2.92 5.75
CA THR A 38 8.52 -3.16 4.58
C THR A 38 7.77 -2.93 3.28
N SER A 39 6.54 -3.42 3.14
CA SER A 39 5.72 -3.21 1.94
C SER A 39 5.44 -1.72 1.68
N ALA A 40 5.11 -0.95 2.71
CA ALA A 40 4.95 0.50 2.58
C ALA A 40 6.28 1.18 2.18
N ILE A 41 7.39 0.80 2.81
CA ILE A 41 8.73 1.33 2.49
C ILE A 41 9.10 1.06 1.03
N ASN A 42 8.84 -0.15 0.53
CA ASN A 42 9.08 -0.51 -0.87
C ASN A 42 8.23 0.33 -1.81
N GLY A 43 6.95 0.56 -1.50
CA GLY A 43 6.10 1.46 -2.25
C GLY A 43 6.66 2.89 -2.33
N VAL A 44 7.19 3.42 -1.22
CA VAL A 44 7.84 4.74 -1.24
C VAL A 44 9.08 4.74 -2.14
N LYS A 45 9.97 3.74 -2.00
CA LYS A 45 11.16 3.61 -2.84
C LYS A 45 10.80 3.54 -4.32
N PHE A 46 9.79 2.74 -4.67
CA PHE A 46 9.30 2.62 -6.04
C PHE A 46 8.92 3.99 -6.63
N HIS A 47 8.20 4.85 -5.89
CA HIS A 47 7.81 6.19 -6.36
C HIS A 47 8.93 7.23 -6.32
N ILE A 48 10.00 7.00 -5.56
CA ILE A 48 11.22 7.80 -5.63
C ILE A 48 11.97 7.47 -6.93
N ASP A 49 12.13 6.18 -7.21
CA ASP A 49 12.87 5.69 -8.39
C ASP A 49 12.07 5.88 -9.70
N ASN A 50 10.74 5.94 -9.61
CA ASN A 50 9.82 6.07 -10.75
C ASN A 50 8.86 7.25 -10.53
N PRO A 51 9.33 8.51 -10.66
CA PRO A 51 8.56 9.69 -10.26
C PRO A 51 7.24 9.90 -11.03
N ASP A 52 7.15 9.34 -12.24
CA ASP A 52 5.98 9.44 -13.13
C ASP A 52 5.02 8.24 -12.98
N ALA A 53 5.35 7.25 -12.14
CA ALA A 53 4.50 6.10 -11.89
C ALA A 53 3.13 6.54 -11.37
N ASN A 54 2.07 6.05 -12.01
CA ASN A 54 0.69 6.35 -11.68
C ASN A 54 0.15 5.35 -10.62
N CYS A 55 -1.14 5.46 -10.28
CA CYS A 55 -1.74 4.59 -9.27
C CYS A 55 -1.78 3.11 -9.71
N SER A 56 -1.98 2.82 -11.00
CA SER A 56 -1.97 1.42 -11.48
C SER A 56 -0.58 0.82 -11.35
N ALA A 57 0.47 1.55 -11.74
CA ALA A 57 1.86 1.12 -11.56
C ALA A 57 2.21 0.91 -10.07
N SER A 58 1.67 1.75 -9.17
CA SER A 58 1.81 1.57 -7.72
C SER A 58 1.22 0.24 -7.25
N HIS A 59 -0.01 -0.07 -7.68
CA HIS A 59 -0.68 -1.32 -7.37
C HIS A 59 0.02 -2.53 -8.00
N GLU A 60 0.42 -2.44 -9.26
CA GLU A 60 1.13 -3.50 -9.97
C GLU A 60 2.48 -3.82 -9.30
N ASN A 61 3.20 -2.81 -8.79
CA ASN A 61 4.40 -3.03 -8.00
C ASN A 61 4.08 -3.80 -6.71
N TRP A 62 3.08 -3.34 -5.95
CA TRP A 62 2.63 -4.04 -4.74
C TRP A 62 2.20 -5.48 -5.05
N LEU A 63 1.44 -5.69 -6.12
CA LEU A 63 0.93 -6.99 -6.54
C LEU A 63 2.06 -7.94 -6.95
N LYS A 64 3.07 -7.43 -7.66
CA LYS A 64 4.28 -8.18 -8.03
C LYS A 64 5.05 -8.64 -6.79
N GLU A 65 5.23 -7.77 -5.80
CA GLU A 65 5.85 -8.13 -4.52
C GLU A 65 5.03 -9.20 -3.80
N LYS A 66 3.70 -9.06 -3.76
CA LYS A 66 2.79 -10.04 -3.15
C LYS A 66 2.89 -11.40 -3.82
N TYR A 67 2.88 -11.47 -5.16
CA TYR A 67 3.06 -12.73 -5.87
C TYR A 67 4.44 -13.36 -5.62
N ALA A 68 5.51 -12.57 -5.58
CA ALA A 68 6.85 -13.06 -5.25
C ALA A 68 6.95 -13.63 -3.82
N GLU A 69 6.20 -13.05 -2.88
CA GLU A 69 6.05 -13.54 -1.52
C GLU A 69 5.11 -14.77 -1.41
N GLY A 70 4.52 -15.21 -2.52
CA GLY A 70 3.60 -16.36 -2.58
C GLY A 70 2.16 -16.04 -2.19
N TRP A 71 1.77 -14.76 -2.18
CA TRP A 71 0.36 -14.39 -2.04
C TRP A 71 -0.41 -14.72 -3.32
N LYS A 72 -1.71 -14.90 -3.18
CA LYS A 72 -2.64 -15.18 -4.28
C LYS A 72 -3.99 -14.52 -4.00
N TYR A 73 -4.85 -14.51 -5.02
CA TYR A 73 -6.22 -14.09 -4.85
C TYR A 73 -6.96 -14.98 -3.84
N GLY A 74 -7.74 -14.36 -2.97
CA GLY A 74 -8.79 -15.00 -2.18
C GLY A 74 -9.83 -13.97 -1.75
N LYS A 75 -11.06 -14.41 -1.48
CA LYS A 75 -12.19 -13.52 -1.20
C LYS A 75 -11.99 -12.63 0.04
N THR A 76 -11.19 -13.10 0.98
CA THR A 76 -10.85 -12.42 2.23
C THR A 76 -9.36 -12.51 2.45
N LYS A 77 -8.81 -11.57 3.23
CA LYS A 77 -7.40 -11.62 3.60
C LYS A 77 -7.16 -12.77 4.58
N ASP A 78 -6.27 -13.68 4.24
CA ASP A 78 -5.83 -14.79 5.09
C ASP A 78 -4.31 -14.83 5.07
N ILE A 79 -3.68 -14.56 6.22
CA ILE A 79 -2.23 -14.47 6.32
C ILE A 79 -1.58 -15.86 6.22
N GLU A 80 -2.22 -16.90 6.75
CA GLU A 80 -1.68 -18.27 6.75
C GLU A 80 -1.71 -18.87 5.34
N LYS A 81 -2.82 -18.67 4.62
CA LYS A 81 -2.97 -19.11 3.22
C LYS A 81 -2.34 -18.17 2.20
N LYS A 82 -1.86 -17.00 2.65
CA LYS A 82 -1.38 -15.88 1.83
C LYS A 82 -2.42 -15.48 0.76
N GLU A 83 -3.64 -15.26 1.18
CA GLU A 83 -4.73 -14.81 0.31
C GLU A 83 -5.04 -13.33 0.55
N HIS A 84 -5.31 -12.58 -0.51
CA HIS A 84 -5.72 -11.18 -0.42
C HIS A 84 -6.75 -10.83 -1.51
N PRO A 85 -7.84 -10.12 -1.18
CA PRO A 85 -8.88 -9.77 -2.17
C PRO A 85 -8.37 -8.84 -3.26
N CYS A 86 -7.37 -8.02 -2.95
CA CYS A 86 -6.74 -7.12 -3.92
C CYS A 86 -5.66 -7.78 -4.81
N CYS A 87 -5.44 -9.10 -4.72
CA CYS A 87 -4.53 -9.81 -5.63
C CYS A 87 -5.16 -10.03 -7.02
N VAL A 88 -5.62 -8.95 -7.64
CA VAL A 88 -6.28 -8.85 -8.94
C VAL A 88 -5.70 -7.66 -9.73
N PRO A 89 -5.89 -7.59 -11.06
CA PRO A 89 -5.55 -6.42 -11.88
C PRO A 89 -6.14 -5.10 -11.34
N TYR A 90 -5.48 -3.98 -11.62
CA TYR A 90 -5.87 -2.66 -11.09
C TYR A 90 -7.28 -2.22 -11.49
N ASP A 91 -7.71 -2.56 -12.71
CA ASP A 91 -9.02 -2.28 -13.26
C ASP A 91 -10.14 -3.13 -12.64
N GLU A 92 -9.81 -4.25 -12.01
CA GLU A 92 -10.73 -5.10 -11.26
C GLU A 92 -10.86 -4.69 -9.78
N LEU A 93 -10.07 -3.72 -9.31
CA LEU A 93 -10.14 -3.26 -7.93
C LEU A 93 -11.43 -2.49 -7.65
N PRO A 94 -12.05 -2.71 -6.47
CA PRO A 94 -13.06 -1.81 -5.94
C PRO A 94 -12.52 -0.36 -5.89
N ILE A 95 -13.41 0.62 -6.08
CA ILE A 95 -13.01 2.02 -6.10
C ILE A 95 -12.31 2.42 -4.79
N GLU A 96 -12.74 1.84 -3.68
CA GLU A 96 -12.20 2.09 -2.35
C GLU A 96 -10.72 1.68 -2.26
N GLN A 97 -10.32 0.60 -2.93
CA GLN A 97 -8.93 0.15 -2.95
C GLN A 97 -8.09 1.03 -3.89
N ARG A 98 -8.63 1.45 -5.04
CA ARG A 98 -7.95 2.40 -5.95
C ARG A 98 -7.71 3.75 -5.30
N VAL A 99 -8.60 4.20 -4.41
CA VAL A 99 -8.41 5.42 -3.61
C VAL A 99 -7.23 5.28 -2.67
N LYS A 100 -6.99 4.10 -2.07
CA LYS A 100 -5.79 3.88 -1.23
C LYS A 100 -4.50 4.02 -2.01
N ASP A 101 -4.46 3.54 -3.27
CA ASP A 101 -3.30 3.78 -4.13
C ASP A 101 -3.13 5.27 -4.44
N ALA A 102 -4.21 5.97 -4.77
CA ALA A 102 -4.17 7.41 -5.05
C ALA A 102 -3.71 8.23 -3.84
N LEU A 103 -4.20 7.90 -2.64
CA LEU A 103 -3.79 8.53 -1.38
C LEU A 103 -2.31 8.26 -1.10
N PHE A 104 -1.87 7.01 -1.21
CA PHE A 104 -0.47 6.65 -1.00
C PHE A 104 0.46 7.42 -1.94
N VAL A 105 0.16 7.40 -3.25
CA VAL A 105 0.92 8.13 -4.28
C VAL A 105 0.92 9.63 -3.98
N GLY A 106 -0.22 10.20 -3.63
CA GLY A 106 -0.37 11.61 -3.29
C GLY A 106 0.52 12.03 -2.11
N VAL A 107 0.51 11.25 -1.03
CA VAL A 107 1.35 11.48 0.15
C VAL A 107 2.83 11.40 -0.22
N VAL A 108 3.25 10.33 -0.92
CA VAL A 108 4.65 10.18 -1.31
C VAL A 108 5.12 11.33 -2.19
N ARG A 109 4.32 11.75 -3.17
CA ARG A 109 4.65 12.90 -4.05
C ARG A 109 4.73 14.22 -3.31
N ALA A 110 3.85 14.46 -2.33
CA ALA A 110 3.90 15.65 -1.50
C ALA A 110 5.15 15.68 -0.61
N MET A 111 5.52 14.52 -0.06
CA MET A 111 6.61 14.43 0.92
C MET A 111 7.99 14.20 0.31
N LYS A 112 8.11 13.64 -0.90
CA LYS A 112 9.42 13.34 -1.51
C LYS A 112 10.31 14.57 -1.69
N LYS A 113 9.71 15.77 -1.78
CA LYS A 113 10.43 17.06 -1.84
C LYS A 113 11.17 17.40 -0.54
N LEU A 114 10.86 16.70 0.55
CA LEU A 114 11.42 16.89 1.88
C LEU A 114 12.44 15.82 2.26
N LEU A 115 12.76 14.90 1.34
CA LEU A 115 13.77 13.85 1.54
C LEU A 115 15.14 14.50 1.79
#